data_AF-A0A2E1QAH3-F1
#
_entry.id   AF-A0A2E1QAH3-F1
#
_cell.length_a   1.000
_cell.length_b   1.000
_cell.length_c   1.000
_cell.angle_alpha   90.00
_cell.angle_beta   90.00
_cell.angle_gamma   90.00
#
_symmetry.space_group_name_H-M   'P 1'
#
loop_
_entity.id
_entity.type
_entity.pdbx_description
1 polymer ?
#
loop_
_entity_poly.entity_id
_entity_poly.type
_entity_poly.pdbx_seq_one_letter_code
_entity_poly.pdbx_strand_id
1 'polypeptide(L)'
;MVKLFLIHTGYYDKNIGDGFYEQHSNIFITAKDAFSAREKVKKNKEYMTKKMHIDGIKEIENIDGYDIILKKNQNKEKITNYNHYQVRFLKSNK
;
A
#
# COMPACT_ATOMS: atom_id res chain seq x y z
N MET A 1 0.80 18.93 -7.45
CA MET A 1 0.55 18.60 -6.02
C MET A 1 0.96 17.15 -5.77
N VAL A 2 1.29 16.76 -4.54
CA VAL A 2 1.51 15.33 -4.22
C VAL A 2 0.15 14.70 -3.89
N LYS A 3 -0.12 13.53 -4.47
CA LYS A 3 -1.36 12.77 -4.31
C LYS A 3 -1.08 11.39 -3.71
N LEU A 4 -2.10 10.78 -3.12
CA LEU A 4 -2.04 9.42 -2.57
C LEU A 4 -2.51 8.42 -3.64
N PHE A 5 -1.71 7.37 -3.85
CA PHE A 5 -2.05 6.26 -4.72
C PHE A 5 -2.03 4.96 -3.94
N LEU A 6 -3.00 4.09 -4.20
CA LEU A 6 -3.00 2.69 -3.82
C LEU A 6 -2.67 1.85 -5.06
N ILE A 7 -1.60 1.08 -4.99
CA ILE A 7 -1.17 0.21 -6.09
C ILE A 7 -1.46 -1.23 -5.68
N HIS A 8 -2.31 -1.90 -6.44
CA HIS A 8 -2.63 -3.32 -6.28
C HIS A 8 -1.62 -4.14 -7.07
N THR A 9 -1.00 -5.13 -6.42
CA THR A 9 0.07 -5.94 -7.00
C THR A 9 -0.11 -7.43 -6.75
N GLY A 10 0.02 -8.23 -7.81
CA GLY A 10 0.14 -9.69 -7.76
C GLY A 10 1.59 -10.18 -7.75
N TYR A 11 1.83 -11.33 -7.11
CA TYR A 11 3.10 -12.04 -7.11
C TYR A 11 2.99 -13.50 -6.65
N TYR A 12 4.02 -14.29 -6.93
CA TYR A 12 4.15 -15.67 -6.44
C TYR A 12 5.34 -15.78 -5.49
N ASP A 13 5.17 -16.51 -4.40
CA ASP A 13 6.21 -16.76 -3.40
C ASP A 13 6.33 -18.26 -3.12
N LYS A 14 7.50 -18.84 -3.43
CA LYS A 14 7.76 -20.26 -3.22
C LYS A 14 7.67 -20.69 -1.76
N ASN A 15 7.83 -19.76 -0.82
CA ASN A 15 7.70 -20.04 0.61
C ASN A 15 6.23 -20.18 1.04
N ILE A 16 5.27 -19.87 0.16
CA ILE A 16 3.83 -19.90 0.43
C ILE A 16 3.18 -20.90 -0.53
N GLY A 17 2.82 -22.08 -0.03
CA GLY A 17 2.16 -23.10 -0.84
C GLY A 17 2.94 -23.48 -2.10
N ASP A 18 4.29 -23.53 -1.99
CA ASP A 18 5.22 -23.80 -3.10
C ASP A 18 5.09 -22.85 -4.31
N GLY A 19 4.54 -21.64 -4.08
CA GLY A 19 4.31 -20.67 -5.14
C GLY A 19 3.17 -21.05 -6.08
N PHE A 20 2.29 -21.97 -5.67
CA PHE A 20 1.15 -22.40 -6.48
C PHE A 20 0.08 -21.30 -6.59
N TYR A 21 -0.17 -20.58 -5.50
CA TYR A 21 -1.20 -19.56 -5.44
C TYR A 21 -0.61 -18.17 -5.65
N GLU A 22 -1.24 -17.40 -6.55
CA GLU A 22 -0.96 -15.99 -6.70
C GLU A 22 -1.40 -15.24 -5.46
N GLN A 23 -0.47 -14.46 -4.89
CA GLN A 23 -0.70 -13.59 -3.76
C GLN A 23 -0.89 -12.17 -4.25
N HIS A 24 -1.73 -11.42 -3.54
CA HIS A 24 -1.95 -10.01 -3.83
C HIS A 24 -1.60 -9.16 -2.61
N SER A 25 -1.07 -7.98 -2.87
CA SER A 25 -0.80 -6.96 -1.86
C SER A 25 -1.17 -5.57 -2.38
N ASN A 26 -1.23 -4.63 -1.44
CA ASN A 26 -1.58 -3.24 -1.71
C ASN A 26 -0.46 -2.35 -1.17
N ILE A 27 0.09 -1.49 -2.03
CA ILE A 27 1.19 -0.59 -1.68
C ILE A 27 0.71 0.85 -1.83
N PHE A 28 0.75 1.61 -0.74
CA PHE A 28 0.48 3.05 -0.79
C PHE A 28 1.74 3.81 -1.26
N ILE A 29 1.57 4.69 -2.25
CA ILE A 29 2.61 5.54 -2.80
C ILE A 29 2.13 6.98 -2.87
N THR A 30 2.97 7.91 -2.43
CA THR A 30 2.76 9.34 -2.70
C THR A 30 3.55 9.76 -3.95
N ALA A 31 2.89 10.39 -4.91
CA ALA A 31 3.47 10.81 -6.18
C ALA A 31 2.75 12.03 -6.78
N LYS A 32 3.27 12.60 -7.87
CA LYS A 32 2.61 13.73 -8.56
C LYS A 32 1.43 13.31 -9.42
N ASP A 33 1.51 12.10 -9.99
CA ASP A 33 0.58 11.52 -10.94
C ASP A 33 0.74 9.98 -10.94
N ALA A 34 -0.18 9.28 -11.61
CA ALA A 34 -0.19 7.82 -11.67
C ALA A 34 1.08 7.24 -12.34
N PHE A 35 1.64 7.92 -13.34
CA PHE A 35 2.87 7.49 -13.99
C PHE A 35 4.04 7.50 -13.00
N SER A 36 4.21 8.60 -12.28
CA SER A 36 5.22 8.75 -11.24
C SER A 36 5.03 7.75 -10.10
N ALA A 37 3.78 7.44 -9.74
CA ALA A 37 3.47 6.41 -8.75
C ALA A 37 3.95 5.02 -9.21
N ARG A 38 3.63 4.66 -10.46
CA ARG A 38 4.07 3.40 -11.10
C ARG A 38 5.60 3.29 -11.16
N GLU A 39 6.29 4.35 -11.57
CA GLU A 39 7.75 4.33 -11.63
C GLU A 39 8.39 4.24 -10.25
N LYS A 40 7.76 4.82 -9.22
CA LYS A 40 8.24 4.78 -7.85
C LYS A 40 8.05 3.40 -7.21
N VAL A 41 6.92 2.72 -7.44
CA VAL A 41 6.69 1.38 -6.87
C VAL A 41 7.61 0.33 -7.47
N LYS A 42 7.93 0.44 -8.78
CA LYS A 42 8.85 -0.48 -9.45
C LYS A 42 10.27 -0.48 -8.88
N LYS A 43 10.64 0.60 -8.16
CA LYS A 43 11.92 0.75 -7.47
C LYS A 43 11.87 0.27 -6.00
N ASN A 44 10.70 -0.15 -5.51
CA ASN A 44 10.57 -0.72 -4.17
C ASN A 44 11.31 -2.07 -4.13
N LYS A 45 12.09 -2.29 -3.06
CA LYS A 45 12.88 -3.51 -2.88
C LYS A 45 12.01 -4.76 -2.91
N GLU A 46 10.89 -4.75 -2.20
CA GLU A 46 9.96 -5.89 -2.15
C GLU A 46 9.35 -6.17 -3.52
N TYR A 47 8.93 -5.12 -4.24
CA TYR A 47 8.41 -5.23 -5.61
C TYR A 47 9.39 -5.97 -6.53
N MET A 48 10.66 -5.56 -6.51
CA MET A 48 11.70 -6.17 -7.33
C MET A 48 12.01 -7.61 -6.88
N THR A 49 12.19 -7.83 -5.58
CA THR A 49 12.58 -9.14 -5.04
C THR A 49 11.50 -10.20 -5.28
N LYS A 50 10.23 -9.85 -5.08
CA LYS A 50 9.09 -10.77 -5.32
C LYS A 50 8.63 -10.81 -6.77
N LYS A 51 9.30 -10.08 -7.68
CA LYS A 51 8.93 -9.98 -9.10
C LYS A 51 7.45 -9.63 -9.28
N MET A 52 6.98 -8.65 -8.51
CA MET A 52 5.58 -8.23 -8.53
C MET A 52 5.20 -7.65 -9.89
N HIS A 53 3.92 -7.79 -10.24
CA HIS A 53 3.29 -7.01 -11.31
C HIS A 53 2.21 -6.09 -10.71
N ILE A 54 1.72 -5.14 -11.50
CA ILE A 54 0.70 -4.18 -11.08
C ILE A 54 -0.59 -4.53 -11.80
N ASP A 55 -1.62 -4.88 -11.04
CA ASP A 55 -2.96 -5.19 -11.55
C ASP A 55 -3.83 -3.94 -11.63
N GLY A 56 -3.58 -2.96 -10.76
CA GLY A 56 -4.34 -1.73 -10.72
C GLY A 56 -3.66 -0.62 -9.93
N ILE A 57 -3.98 0.63 -10.30
CA ILE A 57 -3.56 1.83 -9.58
C ILE A 57 -4.81 2.66 -9.33
N LYS A 58 -5.00 3.08 -8.07
CA LYS A 58 -6.10 3.96 -7.65
C LYS A 58 -5.51 5.24 -7.07
N GLU A 59 -5.89 6.39 -7.61
CA GLU A 59 -5.66 7.69 -6.99
C GLU A 59 -6.75 7.94 -5.93
N ILE A 60 -6.38 8.44 -4.75
CA ILE A 60 -7.32 8.69 -3.65
C ILE A 60 -7.19 10.15 -3.22
N GLU A 61 -8.20 10.94 -3.54
CA GLU A 61 -8.26 12.37 -3.22
C GLU A 61 -9.09 12.62 -1.95
N ASN A 62 -10.18 11.87 -1.76
CA ASN A 62 -11.06 11.93 -0.59
C ASN A 62 -11.62 10.54 -0.21
N ILE A 63 -12.07 10.38 1.03
CA ILE A 63 -12.77 9.18 1.51
C ILE A 63 -13.80 9.55 2.58
N ASP A 64 -15.00 8.97 2.49
CA ASP A 64 -16.09 9.20 3.45
C ASP A 64 -16.44 10.69 3.68
N GLY A 65 -16.32 11.50 2.62
CA GLY A 65 -16.56 12.96 2.69
C GLY A 65 -15.40 13.78 3.24
N TYR A 66 -14.24 13.17 3.54
CA TYR A 66 -13.04 13.86 4.03
C TYR A 66 -11.93 13.91 2.99
N ASP A 67 -11.32 15.09 2.81
CA ASP A 67 -10.16 15.28 1.96
C ASP A 67 -8.89 14.69 2.56
N ILE A 68 -8.05 14.10 1.71
CA ILE A 68 -6.73 13.61 2.09
C ILE A 68 -5.67 14.68 1.82
N ILE A 69 -5.15 15.29 2.89
CA ILE A 69 -4.11 16.32 2.80
C ILE A 69 -2.75 15.73 3.14
N LEU A 70 -1.88 15.58 2.12
CA LEU A 70 -0.52 15.11 2.30
C LEU A 70 0.45 16.25 2.63
N LYS A 71 1.00 16.22 3.85
CA LYS A 71 2.05 17.14 4.30
C LYS A 71 3.38 16.39 4.43
N LYS A 72 4.44 16.95 3.85
CA LYS A 72 5.79 16.36 3.95
C LYS A 72 6.22 16.33 5.43
N ASN A 73 6.74 15.20 5.88
CA ASN A 73 7.29 15.02 7.21
C ASN A 73 8.78 14.69 7.12
N GLN A 74 9.56 15.02 8.16
CA GLN A 74 10.96 14.61 8.28
C GLN A 74 11.07 13.10 8.54
N ASN A 75 10.13 12.54 9.29
CA ASN A 75 10.01 11.10 9.46
C ASN A 75 9.37 10.49 8.22
N LYS A 76 10.02 9.45 7.66
CA LYS A 76 9.58 8.82 6.41
C LYS A 76 8.18 8.18 6.55
N GLU A 77 8.03 7.30 7.53
CA GLU A 77 6.80 6.54 7.78
C GLU A 77 6.62 6.32 9.30
N LYS A 78 5.39 6.47 9.79
CA LYS A 78 4.97 6.04 11.13
C LYS A 78 3.63 5.33 10.95
N ILE A 79 3.63 4.01 11.07
CA ILE A 79 2.47 3.15 10.81
C ILE A 79 2.15 2.38 12.09
N THR A 80 0.88 2.40 12.49
CA THR A 80 0.37 1.61 13.61
C THR A 80 -0.45 0.45 13.04
N ASN A 81 -0.01 -0.77 13.30
CA ASN A 81 -0.71 -1.98 12.87
C ASN A 81 -1.48 -2.59 14.04
N TYR A 82 -2.69 -3.06 13.76
CA TYR A 82 -3.50 -3.83 14.71
C TYR A 82 -3.67 -5.25 14.16
N ASN A 83 -3.22 -6.24 14.92
CA ASN A 83 -3.37 -7.65 14.52
C ASN A 83 -4.81 -8.15 14.73
N HIS A 84 -5.09 -9.36 14.24
CA HIS A 84 -6.42 -9.99 14.32
C HIS A 84 -6.99 -9.96 15.75
N TYR A 85 -6.18 -10.33 16.74
CA TYR A 85 -6.61 -10.38 18.13
C TYR A 85 -6.95 -8.99 18.67
N GLN A 86 -6.07 -8.00 18.45
CA GLN A 86 -6.29 -6.63 18.88
C GLN A 86 -7.58 -6.07 18.31
N VAL A 87 -7.80 -6.21 16.99
CA VAL A 87 -9.02 -5.75 16.31
C VAL A 87 -10.27 -6.42 16.89
N ARG A 88 -10.24 -7.73 17.10
CA ARG A 88 -11.39 -8.50 17.63
C ARG A 88 -11.82 -8.05 19.02
N PHE A 89 -10.90 -7.56 19.83
CA PHE A 89 -11.16 -7.15 21.21
C PHE A 89 -11.01 -5.64 21.46
N LEU A 90 -11.06 -4.82 20.40
CA LEU A 90 -11.11 -3.37 20.53
C LEU A 90 -12.35 -2.97 21.35
N LYS A 91 -12.12 -2.13 22.37
CA LYS A 91 -13.19 -1.51 23.14
C LYS A 91 -13.17 -0.02 22.87
N SER A 92 -14.36 0.58 22.83
CA SER A 92 -14.47 2.03 22.82
C SER A 92 -13.91 2.57 24.13
N ASN A 93 -13.08 3.63 24.07
CA ASN A 93 -12.57 4.33 25.25
C ASN A 93 -13.66 5.22 25.87
N LYS A 94 -14.87 4.69 26.07
CA LYS A 94 -15.93 5.38 26.81
C LYS A 94 -15.64 5.36 28.30
#